data_AF-A0A1Y2VZW8-F1
#
_entry.id   AF-A0A1Y2VZW8-F1
#
_cell.length_a   1.000
_cell.length_b   1.000
_cell.length_c   1.000
_cell.angle_alpha   90.00
_cell.angle_beta   90.00
_cell.angle_gamma   90.00
#
_symmetry.space_group_name_H-M   'P 1'
#
loop_
_entity.id
_entity.type
_entity.pdbx_description
1 polymer ?
#
loop_
_entity_poly.entity_id
_entity_poly.type
_entity_poly.pdbx_seq_one_letter_code
_entity_poly.pdbx_strand_id
1 'polypeptide(L)'
;MMYTKLITLLASAGLCQSLATPRTASCFPYGSASLPKDLSPPALSREDWWCPESMAYGFQGFSYPLEDADCSAYSNSFESMNKDFAQMKQDFGATIVRMYYPVCLNASVFENALKAGVANDMAVIFQVWTDFGESDQWKQSQQAIYDVLESSEFGPIAPYVVHSTDFGSEPITDNMDGGGQQFITDLGVFRKKLNSYGIPAGISEEWDRPGDMVCIELG
;
A
#
# COMPACT_ATOMS: atom_id res chain seq x y z
N MET A 1 -51.04 56.61 21.24
CA MET A 1 -50.35 55.36 21.65
C MET A 1 -49.63 54.81 20.43
N MET A 2 -48.30 54.94 20.41
CA MET A 2 -47.40 54.45 19.36
C MET A 2 -47.33 52.92 19.41
N TYR A 3 -47.57 52.24 18.29
CA TYR A 3 -47.22 50.83 18.10
C TYR A 3 -46.03 50.75 17.14
N THR A 4 -44.84 50.53 17.70
CA THR A 4 -43.63 50.21 16.96
C THR A 4 -43.69 48.72 16.58
N LYS A 5 -43.86 48.41 15.29
CA LYS A 5 -43.71 47.05 14.78
C LYS A 5 -42.23 46.78 14.48
N LEU A 6 -41.62 45.87 15.24
CA LEU A 6 -40.33 45.27 14.89
C LEU A 6 -40.51 44.42 13.63
N ILE A 7 -39.70 44.68 12.60
CA ILE A 7 -39.54 43.80 11.44
C ILE A 7 -38.32 42.93 11.73
N THR A 8 -38.53 41.64 11.93
CA THR A 8 -37.46 40.65 12.04
C THR A 8 -37.11 40.17 10.63
N LEU A 9 -35.94 40.56 10.10
CA LEU A 9 -35.36 39.93 8.91
C LEU A 9 -34.81 38.55 9.31
N LEU A 10 -35.43 37.49 8.81
CA LEU A 10 -34.82 36.15 8.77
C LEU A 10 -33.92 36.10 7.54
N ALA A 11 -32.60 36.16 7.76
CA ALA A 11 -31.61 35.87 6.74
C ALA A 11 -31.58 34.36 6.51
N SER A 12 -32.18 33.90 5.41
CA SER A 12 -32.05 32.53 4.95
C SER A 12 -30.62 32.31 4.45
N ALA A 13 -29.77 31.71 5.28
CA ALA A 13 -28.48 31.20 4.84
C ALA A 13 -28.75 30.04 3.86
N GLY A 14 -28.65 30.33 2.56
CA GLY A 14 -28.66 29.33 1.52
C GLY A 14 -27.44 28.44 1.68
N LEU A 15 -27.62 27.25 2.27
CA LEU A 15 -26.67 26.16 2.16
C LEU A 15 -26.59 25.77 0.69
N CYS A 16 -25.52 26.23 0.02
CA CYS A 16 -25.09 25.67 -1.25
C CYS A 16 -24.58 24.25 -0.97
N GLN A 17 -25.49 23.30 -0.79
CA GLN A 17 -25.15 21.89 -0.91
C GLN A 17 -24.90 21.64 -2.40
N SER A 18 -23.63 21.80 -2.79
CA SER A 18 -23.12 21.15 -3.98
C SER A 18 -23.27 19.65 -3.75
N LEU A 19 -24.40 19.09 -4.17
CA LEU A 19 -24.53 17.65 -4.38
C LEU A 19 -23.51 17.34 -5.47
N ALA A 20 -22.32 16.91 -5.05
CA ALA A 20 -21.35 16.32 -5.95
C ALA A 20 -22.03 15.12 -6.57
N THR A 21 -22.49 15.26 -7.82
CA THR A 21 -22.79 14.12 -8.67
C THR A 21 -21.58 13.19 -8.55
N PRO A 22 -21.73 11.91 -8.18
CA PRO A 22 -20.60 11.01 -8.14
C PRO A 22 -20.05 10.94 -9.55
N ARG A 23 -18.99 11.72 -9.83
CA ARG A 23 -18.07 11.39 -10.90
C ARG A 23 -17.68 9.96 -10.57
N THR A 24 -18.06 9.03 -11.43
CA THR A 24 -17.44 7.71 -11.48
C THR A 24 -15.95 7.99 -11.62
N ALA A 25 -15.25 8.02 -10.49
CA ALA A 25 -13.84 8.39 -10.46
C ALA A 25 -13.10 7.33 -11.25
N SER A 26 -12.29 7.73 -12.23
CA SER A 26 -11.54 6.82 -13.10
C SER A 26 -10.24 6.36 -12.43
N CYS A 27 -10.25 6.18 -11.11
CA CYS A 27 -9.10 5.83 -10.29
C CYS A 27 -9.22 4.40 -9.75
N PHE A 28 -8.12 3.88 -9.24
CA PHE A 28 -7.98 2.53 -8.69
C PHE A 28 -7.68 2.59 -7.18
N PRO A 29 -8.19 1.65 -6.34
CA PRO A 29 -9.09 0.55 -6.70
C PRO A 29 -10.58 0.85 -6.47
N TYR A 30 -10.93 2.03 -5.97
CA TYR A 30 -12.31 2.36 -5.55
C TYR A 30 -13.18 2.97 -6.65
N GLY A 31 -12.58 3.32 -7.78
CA GLY A 31 -13.25 3.88 -8.94
C GLY A 31 -13.53 2.84 -10.02
N SER A 32 -13.54 3.28 -11.28
CA SER A 32 -13.80 2.42 -12.44
C SER A 32 -12.54 1.94 -13.16
N ALA A 33 -11.33 2.26 -12.66
CA ALA A 33 -10.09 1.83 -13.28
C ALA A 33 -9.81 0.34 -12.98
N SER A 34 -9.16 -0.34 -13.93
CA SER A 34 -8.79 -1.75 -13.84
C SER A 34 -7.38 -1.97 -14.36
N LEU A 35 -6.66 -2.91 -13.77
CA LEU A 35 -5.28 -3.24 -14.12
C LEU A 35 -5.23 -3.95 -15.49
N PRO A 36 -4.33 -3.52 -16.40
CA PRO A 36 -4.08 -4.24 -17.65
C PRO A 36 -3.57 -5.66 -17.37
N LYS A 37 -4.28 -6.67 -17.87
CA LYS A 37 -3.97 -8.09 -17.59
C LYS A 37 -2.72 -8.60 -18.32
N ASP A 38 -2.21 -7.82 -19.27
CA ASP A 38 -0.99 -8.09 -20.03
C ASP A 38 0.27 -7.50 -19.39
N LEU A 39 0.17 -6.99 -18.15
CA LEU A 39 1.27 -6.36 -17.41
C LEU A 39 1.81 -5.08 -18.05
N SER A 40 1.08 -4.49 -19.00
CA SER A 40 1.40 -3.15 -19.52
C SER A 40 1.00 -2.07 -18.51
N PRO A 41 1.71 -0.92 -18.43
CA PRO A 41 1.27 0.20 -17.61
C PRO A 41 -0.08 0.75 -18.13
N PRO A 42 -0.97 1.22 -17.24
CA PRO A 42 -2.18 1.90 -17.67
C PRO A 42 -1.84 3.22 -18.37
N ALA A 43 -2.80 3.76 -19.13
CA ALA A 43 -2.63 5.02 -19.86
C ALA A 43 -2.59 6.27 -18.96
N LEU A 44 -3.02 6.15 -17.70
CA LEU A 44 -3.00 7.24 -16.72
C LEU A 44 -1.60 7.36 -16.09
N SER A 45 -1.25 8.59 -15.70
CA SER A 45 -0.11 8.81 -14.81
C SER A 45 -0.32 8.08 -13.49
N ARG A 46 0.76 7.80 -12.75
CA ARG A 46 0.65 7.17 -11.44
C ARG A 46 -0.12 8.06 -10.46
N GLU A 47 0.07 9.37 -10.55
CA GLU A 47 -0.59 10.37 -9.70
C GLU A 47 -2.10 10.41 -9.90
N ASP A 48 -2.56 10.22 -11.14
CA ASP A 48 -4.00 10.17 -11.48
C ASP A 48 -4.61 8.77 -11.32
N TRP A 49 -3.77 7.74 -11.17
CA TRP A 49 -4.18 6.34 -11.07
C TRP A 49 -4.84 6.04 -9.72
N TRP A 50 -4.20 6.42 -8.61
CA TRP A 50 -4.67 6.04 -7.28
C TRP A 50 -5.83 6.90 -6.82
N CYS A 51 -6.87 6.27 -6.28
CA CYS A 51 -7.98 6.99 -5.68
C CYS A 51 -7.52 7.78 -4.46
N PRO A 52 -8.09 8.98 -4.22
CA PRO A 52 -7.73 9.79 -3.06
C PRO A 52 -8.11 9.07 -1.76
N GLU A 53 -7.38 9.34 -0.69
CA GLU A 53 -7.61 8.77 0.65
C GLU A 53 -9.04 8.98 1.15
N SER A 54 -9.72 10.06 0.74
CA SER A 54 -11.12 10.31 1.08
C SER A 54 -12.10 9.23 0.56
N MET A 55 -11.66 8.36 -0.36
CA MET A 55 -12.41 7.19 -0.82
C MET A 55 -12.01 5.88 -0.12
N ALA A 56 -10.94 5.88 0.67
CA ALA A 56 -10.46 4.72 1.42
C ALA A 56 -11.22 4.61 2.76
N TYR A 57 -12.44 4.09 2.74
CA TYR A 57 -13.27 3.89 3.94
C TYR A 57 -13.90 2.50 3.98
N GLY A 58 -14.04 1.95 5.18
CA GLY A 58 -14.52 0.58 5.40
C GLY A 58 -13.41 -0.46 5.30
N PHE A 59 -13.79 -1.73 5.14
CA PHE A 59 -12.85 -2.83 4.94
C PHE A 59 -12.21 -2.73 3.54
N GLN A 60 -10.89 -2.68 3.48
CA GLN A 60 -10.15 -2.60 2.21
C GLN A 60 -9.53 -3.93 1.79
N GLY A 61 -9.13 -4.77 2.76
CA GLY A 61 -8.17 -5.79 2.45
C GLY A 61 -7.71 -6.65 3.61
N PHE A 62 -6.87 -7.63 3.27
CA PHE A 62 -6.34 -8.63 4.17
C PHE A 62 -4.81 -8.50 4.30
N SER A 63 -4.28 -8.90 5.45
CA SER A 63 -2.90 -9.36 5.55
C SER A 63 -2.82 -10.78 4.96
N TYR A 64 -1.83 -11.04 4.12
CA TYR A 64 -1.62 -12.33 3.46
C TYR A 64 -0.28 -12.94 3.91
N PRO A 65 -0.31 -14.06 4.66
CA PRO A 65 0.90 -14.66 5.24
C PRO A 65 1.74 -15.39 4.19
N LEU A 66 3.06 -15.18 4.24
CA LEU A 66 4.05 -15.73 3.32
C LEU A 66 5.23 -16.38 4.08
N GLU A 67 4.89 -17.09 5.15
CA GLU A 67 5.81 -17.58 6.19
C GLU A 67 6.68 -18.78 5.75
N ASP A 68 6.47 -19.30 4.55
CA ASP A 68 7.26 -20.43 4.04
C ASP A 68 8.57 -19.93 3.43
N ALA A 69 9.70 -20.36 4.00
CA ALA A 69 11.03 -20.01 3.51
C ALA A 69 11.37 -20.70 2.18
N ASP A 70 10.70 -21.80 1.81
CA ASP A 70 10.88 -22.44 0.52
C ASP A 70 10.18 -21.62 -0.57
N CYS A 71 10.97 -20.89 -1.35
CA CYS A 71 10.49 -20.09 -2.47
C CYS A 71 9.76 -20.89 -3.56
N SER A 72 9.91 -22.20 -3.59
CA SER A 72 9.20 -23.09 -4.51
C SER A 72 7.91 -23.70 -3.94
N ALA A 73 7.62 -23.42 -2.65
CA ALA A 73 6.41 -23.90 -1.99
C ALA A 73 5.15 -23.38 -2.68
N TYR A 74 4.09 -24.18 -2.63
CA TYR A 74 2.80 -23.81 -3.22
C TYR A 74 2.24 -22.51 -2.61
N SER A 75 2.43 -22.27 -1.30
CA SER A 75 2.06 -21.04 -0.60
C SER A 75 2.69 -19.77 -1.20
N ASN A 76 3.87 -19.90 -1.80
CA ASN A 76 4.61 -18.81 -2.47
C ASN A 76 4.34 -18.73 -3.98
N SER A 77 3.50 -19.62 -4.53
CA SER A 77 3.21 -19.68 -5.97
C SER A 77 2.13 -18.67 -6.39
N PHE A 78 2.19 -18.25 -7.67
CA PHE A 78 1.11 -17.47 -8.29
C PHE A 78 -0.24 -18.19 -8.18
N GLU A 79 -0.28 -19.51 -8.37
CA GLU A 79 -1.52 -20.29 -8.33
C GLU A 79 -2.23 -20.22 -6.98
N SER A 80 -1.49 -20.30 -5.87
CA SER A 80 -2.06 -20.16 -4.52
C SER A 80 -2.53 -18.73 -4.28
N MET A 81 -1.65 -17.74 -4.49
CA MET A 81 -1.97 -16.33 -4.24
C MET A 81 -3.16 -15.86 -5.10
N ASN A 82 -3.19 -16.22 -6.39
CA ASN A 82 -4.27 -15.84 -7.29
C ASN A 82 -5.61 -16.45 -6.87
N LYS A 83 -5.61 -17.72 -6.44
CA LYS A 83 -6.82 -18.37 -5.91
C LYS A 83 -7.34 -17.65 -4.68
N ASP A 84 -6.45 -17.33 -3.74
CA ASP A 84 -6.84 -16.70 -2.48
C ASP A 84 -7.28 -15.25 -2.69
N PHE A 85 -6.59 -14.49 -3.54
CA PHE A 85 -6.97 -13.11 -3.88
C PHE A 85 -8.34 -13.07 -4.58
N ALA A 86 -8.60 -14.02 -5.49
CA ALA A 86 -9.92 -14.16 -6.11
C ALA A 86 -11.01 -14.41 -5.06
N GLN A 87 -10.76 -15.30 -4.10
CA GLN A 87 -11.70 -15.61 -3.01
C GLN A 87 -11.93 -14.40 -2.09
N MET A 88 -10.85 -13.71 -1.68
CA MET A 88 -10.92 -12.50 -0.87
C MET A 88 -11.78 -11.42 -1.53
N LYS A 89 -11.60 -11.23 -2.83
CA LYS A 89 -12.39 -10.26 -3.60
C LYS A 89 -13.84 -10.70 -3.75
N GLN A 90 -14.09 -11.97 -4.06
CA GLN A 90 -15.43 -12.50 -4.24
C GLN A 90 -16.26 -12.41 -2.95
N ASP A 91 -15.69 -12.78 -1.81
CA ASP A 91 -16.44 -12.92 -0.57
C ASP A 91 -16.55 -11.61 0.21
N PHE A 92 -15.54 -10.74 0.12
CA PHE A 92 -15.44 -9.54 0.96
C PHE A 92 -15.29 -8.24 0.17
N GLY A 93 -15.18 -8.30 -1.15
CA GLY A 93 -14.92 -7.12 -1.97
C GLY A 93 -13.54 -6.51 -1.71
N ALA A 94 -12.57 -7.31 -1.25
CA ALA A 94 -11.21 -6.85 -1.00
C ALA A 94 -10.61 -6.19 -2.24
N THR A 95 -9.95 -5.06 -2.03
CA THR A 95 -9.30 -4.25 -3.07
C THR A 95 -7.80 -4.18 -2.90
N ILE A 96 -7.28 -4.47 -1.70
CA ILE A 96 -5.85 -4.43 -1.37
C ILE A 96 -5.47 -5.67 -0.58
N VAL A 97 -4.27 -6.20 -0.80
CA VAL A 97 -3.63 -7.20 0.07
C VAL A 97 -2.32 -6.63 0.61
N ARG A 98 -2.07 -6.82 1.89
CA ARG A 98 -0.77 -6.56 2.51
C ARG A 98 0.00 -7.86 2.67
N MET A 99 1.16 -7.95 2.04
CA MET A 99 2.07 -9.08 2.28
C MET A 99 2.52 -9.05 3.74
N TYR A 100 2.49 -10.21 4.39
CA TYR A 100 2.91 -10.36 5.77
C TYR A 100 3.89 -11.51 5.90
N TYR A 101 5.06 -11.21 6.47
CA TYR A 101 6.17 -12.13 6.68
C TYR A 101 6.58 -12.89 5.41
N PRO A 102 7.04 -12.22 4.34
CA PRO A 102 7.58 -12.89 3.16
C PRO A 102 8.98 -13.46 3.45
N VAL A 103 9.02 -14.63 4.09
CA VAL A 103 10.27 -15.27 4.55
C VAL A 103 11.12 -15.77 3.37
N CYS A 104 10.49 -16.12 2.25
CA CYS A 104 11.21 -16.32 0.98
C CYS A 104 11.83 -14.98 0.51
N LEU A 105 13.17 -14.93 0.42
CA LEU A 105 13.93 -13.74 0.07
C LEU A 105 14.16 -13.55 -1.45
N ASN A 106 13.47 -14.31 -2.29
CA ASN A 106 13.60 -14.22 -3.74
C ASN A 106 12.52 -13.30 -4.34
N ALA A 107 12.86 -12.56 -5.39
CA ALA A 107 11.93 -11.67 -6.10
C ALA A 107 10.62 -12.37 -6.53
N SER A 108 10.67 -13.66 -6.86
CA SER A 108 9.52 -14.44 -7.32
C SER A 108 8.29 -14.38 -6.40
N VAL A 109 8.45 -14.26 -5.08
CA VAL A 109 7.29 -14.15 -4.17
C VAL A 109 6.55 -12.82 -4.38
N PHE A 110 7.28 -11.74 -4.60
CA PHE A 110 6.74 -10.41 -4.89
C PHE A 110 6.18 -10.34 -6.32
N GLU A 111 6.83 -10.97 -7.29
CA GLU A 111 6.32 -11.11 -8.67
C GLU A 111 5.00 -11.87 -8.70
N ASN A 112 4.89 -12.97 -7.96
CA ASN A 112 3.67 -13.78 -7.86
C ASN A 112 2.53 -12.99 -7.20
N ALA A 113 2.82 -12.24 -6.13
CA ALA A 113 1.85 -11.37 -5.48
C ALA A 113 1.36 -10.25 -6.40
N LEU A 114 2.29 -9.60 -7.13
CA LEU A 114 1.97 -8.58 -8.13
C LEU A 114 1.08 -9.14 -9.23
N LYS A 115 1.43 -10.31 -9.80
CA LYS A 115 0.63 -10.99 -10.81
C LYS A 115 -0.76 -11.36 -10.30
N ALA A 116 -0.86 -11.87 -9.07
CA ALA A 116 -2.15 -12.17 -8.44
C ALA A 116 -2.99 -10.90 -8.25
N GLY A 117 -2.36 -9.78 -7.87
CA GLY A 117 -3.01 -8.46 -7.80
C GLY A 117 -3.55 -8.01 -9.16
N VAL A 118 -2.73 -8.07 -10.21
CA VAL A 118 -3.16 -7.78 -11.59
C VAL A 118 -4.31 -8.66 -12.02
N ALA A 119 -4.21 -9.98 -11.83
CA ALA A 119 -5.25 -10.92 -12.23
C ALA A 119 -6.61 -10.60 -11.59
N ASN A 120 -6.61 -10.16 -10.32
CA ASN A 120 -7.82 -9.91 -9.55
C ASN A 120 -8.23 -8.43 -9.45
N ASP A 121 -7.55 -7.50 -10.13
CA ASP A 121 -7.78 -6.05 -9.96
C ASP A 121 -7.66 -5.62 -8.49
N MET A 122 -6.58 -6.04 -7.83
CA MET A 122 -6.27 -5.75 -6.43
C MET A 122 -4.88 -5.11 -6.32
N ALA A 123 -4.75 -4.14 -5.42
CA ALA A 123 -3.46 -3.56 -5.08
C ALA A 123 -2.70 -4.47 -4.11
N VAL A 124 -1.39 -4.33 -4.06
CA VAL A 124 -0.55 -5.04 -3.10
C VAL A 124 0.28 -4.04 -2.29
N ILE A 125 0.44 -4.29 -1.00
CA ILE A 125 1.42 -3.64 -0.14
C ILE A 125 2.55 -4.63 0.08
N PHE A 126 3.74 -4.32 -0.46
CA PHE A 126 4.93 -5.14 -0.23
C PHE A 126 5.49 -4.88 1.16
N GLN A 127 6.07 -5.90 1.77
CA GLN A 127 6.72 -5.80 3.06
C GLN A 127 8.14 -6.35 2.97
N VAL A 128 9.10 -5.64 3.54
CA VAL A 128 10.44 -6.16 3.82
C VAL A 128 10.38 -7.11 5.01
N TRP A 129 10.84 -8.34 4.85
CA TRP A 129 11.02 -9.27 5.95
C TRP A 129 12.24 -8.89 6.78
N THR A 130 12.04 -8.63 8.08
CA THR A 130 13.09 -8.12 8.97
C THR A 130 13.79 -9.20 9.77
N ASP A 131 13.29 -10.43 9.74
CA ASP A 131 13.81 -11.55 10.53
C ASP A 131 13.93 -11.20 12.02
N PHE A 132 12.91 -10.50 12.54
CA PHE A 132 12.89 -9.97 13.91
C PHE A 132 14.14 -9.16 14.30
N GLY A 133 14.80 -8.53 13.32
CA GLY A 133 16.03 -7.77 13.51
C GLY A 133 17.28 -8.63 13.78
N GLU A 134 17.17 -9.97 13.72
CA GLU A 134 18.25 -10.88 14.08
C GLU A 134 19.34 -10.99 13.00
N SER A 135 19.06 -10.60 11.76
CA SER A 135 19.97 -10.79 10.63
C SER A 135 19.85 -9.75 9.52
N ASP A 136 20.79 -9.81 8.58
CA ASP A 136 20.81 -9.00 7.35
C ASP A 136 19.83 -9.50 6.27
N GLN A 137 18.92 -10.43 6.58
CA GLN A 137 17.92 -10.93 5.63
C GLN A 137 17.04 -9.81 5.08
N TRP A 138 16.81 -8.75 5.85
CA TRP A 138 16.09 -7.57 5.40
C TRP A 138 16.71 -6.93 4.16
N LYS A 139 18.04 -6.97 4.01
CA LYS A 139 18.74 -6.43 2.83
C LYS A 139 18.41 -7.26 1.59
N GLN A 140 18.30 -8.57 1.75
CA GLN A 140 17.92 -9.48 0.65
C GLN A 140 16.44 -9.30 0.30
N SER A 141 15.56 -9.20 1.29
CA SER A 141 14.13 -8.93 1.08
C SER A 141 13.90 -7.56 0.41
N GLN A 142 14.63 -6.53 0.84
CA GLN A 142 14.65 -5.21 0.20
C GLN A 142 15.12 -5.31 -1.26
N GLN A 143 16.22 -6.02 -1.51
CA GLN A 143 16.75 -6.18 -2.87
C GLN A 143 15.76 -6.92 -3.77
N ALA A 144 15.07 -7.95 -3.27
CA ALA A 144 14.04 -8.66 -4.01
C ALA A 144 12.90 -7.74 -4.46
N ILE A 145 12.49 -6.78 -3.62
CA ILE A 145 11.52 -5.74 -4.02
C ILE A 145 12.09 -4.87 -5.14
N TYR A 146 13.34 -4.43 -5.04
CA TYR A 146 13.98 -3.63 -6.09
C TYR A 146 14.08 -4.39 -7.41
N ASP A 147 14.42 -5.67 -7.37
CA ASP A 147 14.52 -6.53 -8.55
C ASP A 147 13.18 -6.60 -9.30
N VAL A 148 12.05 -6.65 -8.59
CA VAL A 148 10.71 -6.56 -9.22
C VAL A 148 10.47 -5.20 -9.88
N LEU A 149 10.85 -4.11 -9.22
CA LEU A 149 10.67 -2.75 -9.75
C LEU A 149 11.60 -2.43 -10.94
N GLU A 150 12.75 -3.08 -11.01
CA GLU A 150 13.75 -2.93 -12.06
C GLU A 150 13.59 -3.95 -13.20
N SER A 151 12.79 -5.00 -12.99
CA SER A 151 12.46 -6.01 -13.99
C SER A 151 11.85 -5.37 -15.23
N SER A 152 12.30 -5.81 -16.41
CA SER A 152 11.71 -5.39 -17.69
C SER A 152 10.27 -5.89 -17.88
N GLU A 153 9.88 -6.96 -17.19
CA GLU A 153 8.53 -7.53 -17.28
C GLU A 153 7.57 -6.85 -16.30
N PHE A 154 7.97 -6.68 -15.05
CA PHE A 154 7.09 -6.18 -13.99
C PHE A 154 7.25 -4.69 -13.68
N GLY A 155 8.45 -4.14 -13.87
CA GLY A 155 8.76 -2.74 -13.56
C GLY A 155 7.80 -1.71 -14.18
N PRO A 156 7.35 -1.87 -15.44
CA PRO A 156 6.39 -0.94 -16.03
C PRO A 156 5.05 -0.86 -15.29
N ILE A 157 4.49 -1.99 -14.85
CA ILE A 157 3.18 -2.06 -14.19
C ILE A 157 3.27 -1.94 -12.66
N ALA A 158 4.40 -2.28 -12.06
CA ALA A 158 4.55 -2.34 -10.61
C ALA A 158 4.12 -1.05 -9.87
N PRO A 159 4.42 0.18 -10.35
CA PRO A 159 3.95 1.42 -9.70
C PRO A 159 2.42 1.59 -9.60
N TYR A 160 1.67 0.82 -10.40
CA TYR A 160 0.21 0.86 -10.50
C TYR A 160 -0.47 -0.29 -9.73
N VAL A 161 0.31 -1.30 -9.32
CA VAL A 161 -0.17 -2.45 -8.53
C VAL A 161 0.29 -2.32 -7.09
N VAL A 162 1.54 -1.92 -6.87
CA VAL A 162 2.13 -1.70 -5.56
C VAL A 162 1.65 -0.37 -5.02
N HIS A 163 0.69 -0.42 -4.10
CA HIS A 163 0.08 0.74 -3.48
C HIS A 163 1.10 1.50 -2.63
N SER A 164 1.78 0.76 -1.76
CA SER A 164 2.80 1.24 -0.83
C SER A 164 3.72 0.08 -0.43
N THR A 165 4.77 0.39 0.32
CA THR A 165 5.68 -0.60 0.89
C THR A 165 5.92 -0.37 2.38
N ASP A 166 6.03 -1.45 3.13
CA ASP A 166 6.41 -1.45 4.53
C ASP A 166 7.87 -1.90 4.67
N PHE A 167 8.72 -1.05 5.24
CA PHE A 167 10.07 -1.39 5.64
C PHE A 167 10.06 -2.12 6.99
N GLY A 168 9.43 -3.29 6.99
CA GLY A 168 9.30 -4.14 8.16
C GLY A 168 7.94 -4.09 8.86
N SER A 169 7.71 -5.13 9.66
CA SER A 169 6.68 -5.17 10.70
C SER A 169 7.40 -5.08 12.03
N GLU A 170 7.03 -4.08 12.82
CA GLU A 170 7.60 -3.78 14.13
C GLU A 170 9.14 -3.59 14.13
N PRO A 171 9.74 -2.97 13.09
CA PRO A 171 11.19 -2.93 12.95
C PRO A 171 11.90 -2.14 14.06
N ILE A 172 11.20 -1.20 14.71
CA ILE A 172 11.77 -0.47 15.85
C ILE A 172 11.81 -1.38 17.08
N THR A 173 10.72 -2.10 17.32
CA THR A 173 10.60 -3.06 18.43
C THR A 173 11.61 -4.20 18.29
N ASP A 174 11.76 -4.72 17.07
CA ASP A 174 12.70 -5.77 16.71
C ASP A 174 14.17 -5.32 16.74
N ASN A 175 14.42 -4.02 16.99
CA ASN A 175 15.75 -3.43 16.96
C ASN A 175 16.48 -3.73 15.64
N MET A 176 15.73 -3.68 14.53
CA MET A 176 16.22 -3.95 13.19
C MET A 176 17.42 -3.04 12.88
N ASP A 177 18.49 -3.66 12.36
CA ASP A 177 19.77 -3.01 12.05
C ASP A 177 20.36 -2.21 13.24
N GLY A 178 20.15 -2.71 14.46
CA GLY A 178 20.61 -2.06 15.69
C GLY A 178 19.77 -0.85 16.11
N GLY A 179 18.64 -0.63 15.46
CA GLY A 179 17.71 0.45 15.75
C GLY A 179 18.29 1.86 15.56
N GLY A 180 17.62 2.85 16.13
CA GLY A 180 18.10 4.23 16.22
C GLY A 180 18.47 4.85 14.87
N GLN A 181 19.61 5.56 14.82
CA GLN A 181 19.99 6.36 13.66
C GLN A 181 20.28 5.53 12.39
N GLN A 182 20.80 4.32 12.55
CA GLN A 182 21.17 3.47 11.42
C GLN A 182 19.90 2.98 10.70
N PHE A 183 18.92 2.46 11.45
CA PHE A 183 17.60 2.13 10.92
C PHE A 183 16.96 3.31 10.16
N ILE A 184 17.05 4.52 10.71
CA ILE A 184 16.52 5.74 10.08
C ILE A 184 17.22 6.02 8.75
N THR A 185 18.53 5.85 8.68
CA THR A 185 19.31 6.01 7.44
C THR A 185 18.85 5.01 6.38
N ASP A 186 18.67 3.75 6.74
CA ASP A 186 18.30 2.71 5.78
C ASP A 186 16.84 2.81 5.33
N LEU A 187 15.92 3.17 6.23
CA LEU A 187 14.55 3.56 5.87
C LEU A 187 14.55 4.75 4.90
N GLY A 188 15.41 5.75 5.13
CA GLY A 188 15.57 6.90 4.25
C GLY A 188 16.03 6.51 2.84
N VAL A 189 17.01 5.60 2.74
CA VAL A 189 17.48 5.05 1.45
C VAL A 189 16.37 4.29 0.74
N PHE A 190 15.67 3.40 1.47
CA PHE A 190 14.54 2.64 0.95
C PHE A 190 13.46 3.57 0.41
N ARG A 191 12.97 4.50 1.24
CA ARG A 191 11.94 5.46 0.87
C ARG A 191 12.33 6.29 -0.34
N LYS A 192 13.59 6.76 -0.42
CA LYS A 192 14.07 7.51 -1.58
C LYS A 192 14.01 6.69 -2.87
N LYS A 193 14.40 5.42 -2.80
CA LYS A 193 14.34 4.50 -3.95
C LYS A 193 12.89 4.26 -4.38
N LEU A 194 11.98 3.95 -3.46
CA LEU A 194 10.57 3.69 -3.78
C LEU A 194 9.85 4.94 -4.31
N ASN A 195 10.11 6.12 -3.74
CA ASN A 195 9.57 7.39 -4.20
C ASN A 195 10.01 7.72 -5.65
N SER A 196 11.16 7.21 -6.11
CA SER A 196 11.59 7.38 -7.52
C SER A 196 10.68 6.66 -8.53
N TYR A 197 9.90 5.67 -8.06
CA TYR A 197 8.82 5.01 -8.80
C TYR A 197 7.44 5.56 -8.42
N GLY A 198 7.39 6.63 -7.60
CA GLY A 198 6.18 7.20 -7.04
C GLY A 198 5.52 6.35 -5.95
N ILE A 199 6.13 5.26 -5.49
CA ILE A 199 5.57 4.35 -4.49
C ILE A 199 5.88 4.87 -3.08
N PRO A 200 4.87 5.15 -2.23
CA PRO A 200 5.09 5.50 -0.83
C PRO A 200 5.73 4.35 -0.05
N ALA A 201 6.64 4.68 0.87
CA ALA A 201 7.24 3.73 1.81
C ALA A 201 7.06 4.21 3.25
N GLY A 202 6.76 3.27 4.14
CA GLY A 202 6.59 3.50 5.56
C GLY A 202 7.05 2.28 6.38
N ILE A 203 6.50 2.15 7.58
CA ILE A 203 6.70 1.00 8.47
C ILE A 203 5.34 0.61 9.04
N SER A 204 5.22 -0.64 9.50
CA SER A 204 4.12 -1.05 10.38
C SER A 204 4.68 -1.21 11.78
N GLU A 205 4.09 -0.61 12.80
CA GLU A 205 4.64 -0.59 14.15
C GLU A 205 3.54 -0.65 15.21
N GLU A 206 3.89 -1.06 16.43
CA GLU A 206 3.00 -1.00 17.59
C GLU A 206 2.63 0.45 17.96
N TRP A 207 1.42 0.63 18.49
CA TRP A 207 0.83 1.95 18.74
C TRP A 207 1.37 2.64 20.01
N ASP A 208 2.02 1.92 20.93
CA ASP A 208 2.41 2.38 22.26
C ASP A 208 3.93 2.46 22.45
N ARG A 209 4.59 3.26 21.60
CA ARG A 209 6.03 3.56 21.71
C ARG A 209 6.31 5.02 22.09
N PRO A 210 5.93 5.49 23.30
CA PRO A 210 6.20 6.86 23.72
C PRO A 210 7.70 7.08 23.92
N GLY A 211 8.30 7.92 23.08
CA GLY A 211 9.72 8.32 23.16
C GLY A 211 10.59 7.79 22.01
N ASP A 212 10.17 6.69 21.36
CA ASP A 212 10.90 6.07 20.25
C ASP A 212 10.32 6.47 18.88
N MET A 213 9.04 6.83 18.84
CA MET A 213 8.34 7.37 17.66
C MET A 213 8.33 8.90 17.67
N VAL A 214 9.49 9.55 17.73
CA VAL A 214 9.57 11.00 17.50
C VAL A 214 9.40 11.22 16.00
N CYS A 215 8.44 12.06 15.58
CA CYS A 215 8.21 12.40 14.17
C CYS A 215 9.54 12.67 13.48
N ILE A 216 9.98 11.72 12.67
CA ILE A 216 11.24 11.83 11.95
C ILE A 216 10.94 12.75 10.77
N GLU A 217 11.34 14.01 10.88
CA GLU A 217 11.45 14.90 9.72
C GLU A 217 12.57 14.37 8.83
N LEU A 218 12.25 13.34 8.04
CA LEU A 218 13.07 12.85 6.95
C LEU A 218 12.95 13.87 5.82
N GLY A 219 13.93 14.77 5.75
CA GLY A 219 14.07 15.79 4.71
C GLY A 219 14.26 15.24 3.31
#